data_AF-A0A958ZHW5-F1
#
_entry.id   AF-A0A958ZHW5-F1
#
_cell.length_a   1.000
_cell.length_b   1.000
_cell.length_c   1.000
_cell.angle_alpha   90.00
_cell.angle_beta   90.00
_cell.angle_gamma   90.00
#
_symmetry.space_group_name_H-M   'P 1'
#
loop_
_entity.id
_entity.type
_entity.pdbx_description
1 polymer ?
#
loop_
_entity_poly.entity_id
_entity_poly.type
_entity_poly.pdbx_seq_one_letter_code
_entity_poly.pdbx_strand_id
1 'polypeptide(L)'
;MNFPACFRYPNHKTWIRIHSFDRFEEIVLIGKKYEHIEIRAEQYPEKLKIKDMLANENGWLEEVNESEFINFLEEIKKSHSLLGSV
;
A
#
# COMPACT_ATOMS: atom_id res chain seq x y z
N MET A 1 -11.09 -14.14 -4.79
CA MET A 1 -10.53 -12.84 -4.36
C MET A 1 -10.61 -11.90 -5.54
N ASN A 2 -11.22 -10.73 -5.36
CA ASN A 2 -11.23 -9.69 -6.39
C ASN A 2 -9.99 -8.82 -6.23
N PHE A 3 -9.28 -8.61 -7.33
CA PHE A 3 -8.23 -7.61 -7.41
C PHE A 3 -8.77 -6.38 -8.16
N PRO A 4 -8.27 -5.17 -7.85
CA PRO A 4 -7.28 -4.88 -6.81
C PRO A 4 -7.89 -4.85 -5.40
N ALA A 5 -7.12 -5.31 -4.41
CA ALA A 5 -7.49 -5.24 -3.00
C ALA A 5 -6.69 -4.11 -2.34
N CYS A 6 -7.36 -3.16 -1.70
CA CYS A 6 -6.72 -2.00 -1.08
C CYS A 6 -6.84 -2.08 0.45
N PHE A 7 -5.75 -1.79 1.13
CA PHE A 7 -5.63 -1.89 2.58
C PHE A 7 -4.98 -0.63 3.14
N ARG A 8 -5.34 -0.28 4.36
CA ARG A 8 -4.73 0.81 5.12
C ARG A 8 -4.35 0.34 6.51
N TYR A 9 -3.19 0.76 6.98
CA TYR A 9 -2.82 0.56 8.39
C TYR A 9 -3.54 1.56 9.30
N PRO A 10 -3.88 1.19 10.54
CA PRO A 10 -4.59 2.04 11.50
C PRO A 10 -3.80 3.29 11.92
N ASN A 11 -2.51 3.37 11.60
CA ASN A 11 -1.71 4.57 11.79
C ASN A 11 -1.97 5.66 10.72
N HIS A 12 -2.78 5.38 9.70
CA HIS A 12 -3.09 6.23 8.54
C HIS A 12 -1.87 6.73 7.74
N LYS A 13 -0.68 6.21 8.03
CA LYS A 13 0.57 6.60 7.37
C LYS A 13 0.92 5.68 6.22
N THR A 14 0.41 4.45 6.23
CA THR A 14 0.77 3.46 5.22
C THR A 14 -0.48 2.90 4.56
N TRP A 15 -0.50 2.96 3.24
CA TRP A 15 -1.58 2.49 2.38
C TRP A 15 -1.01 1.49 1.38
N ILE A 16 -1.74 0.41 1.11
CA ILE A 16 -1.30 -0.65 0.20
C ILE A 16 -2.40 -0.93 -0.81
N ARG A 17 -2.00 -1.16 -2.05
CA ARG A 17 -2.87 -1.65 -3.10
C ARG A 17 -2.25 -2.86 -3.75
N ILE A 18 -2.92 -3.99 -3.62
CA ILE A 18 -2.51 -5.28 -4.16
C ILE A 18 -3.20 -5.46 -5.51
N HIS A 19 -2.41 -5.42 -6.57
CA HIS A 19 -2.89 -5.60 -7.94
C HIS A 19 -3.04 -7.07 -8.29
N SER A 20 -2.19 -7.92 -7.73
CA SER A 20 -2.15 -9.37 -7.98
C SER A 20 -1.36 -10.06 -6.87
N PHE A 21 -1.33 -11.41 -6.86
CA PHE A 21 -0.53 -12.20 -5.91
C PHE A 21 0.99 -11.98 -6.01
N ASP A 22 1.46 -11.38 -7.10
CA ASP A 22 2.87 -11.08 -7.35
C ASP A 22 3.15 -9.57 -7.50
N ARG A 23 2.16 -8.70 -7.36
CA ARG A 23 2.35 -7.25 -7.54
C ARG A 23 1.49 -6.44 -6.59
N PHE A 24 2.13 -5.53 -5.86
CA PHE A 24 1.47 -4.57 -4.99
C PHE A 24 2.24 -3.26 -4.96
N GLU A 25 1.55 -2.19 -4.58
CA GLU A 25 2.13 -0.89 -4.31
C GLU A 25 1.86 -0.50 -2.85
N GLU A 26 2.84 0.14 -2.22
CA GLU A 26 2.78 0.64 -0.85
C GLU A 26 3.13 2.14 -0.86
N ILE A 27 2.29 2.97 -0.25
CA ILE A 27 2.52 4.39 -0.04
C ILE A 27 2.78 4.59 1.44
N VAL A 28 3.94 5.14 1.78
CA VAL A 28 4.35 5.41 3.15
C VAL A 28 4.53 6.90 3.34
N LEU A 29 3.78 7.49 4.25
CA LEU A 29 3.91 8.89 4.64
C LEU A 29 4.99 9.05 5.71
N ILE A 30 6.02 9.85 5.41
CA ILE A 30 7.18 10.11 6.26
C ILE A 30 7.30 11.62 6.50
N GLY A 31 6.60 12.10 7.53
CA GLY A 31 6.59 13.52 7.88
C GLY A 31 5.98 14.37 6.76
N LYS A 32 6.78 15.28 6.17
CA LYS A 32 6.39 16.13 5.03
C LYS A 32 6.69 15.51 3.66
N LYS A 33 7.13 14.27 3.63
CA LYS A 33 7.45 13.52 2.43
C LYS A 33 6.63 12.23 2.38
N TYR A 34 6.56 11.63 1.23
CA TYR A 34 5.99 10.30 1.06
C TYR A 34 6.88 9.45 0.18
N GLU A 35 6.86 8.16 0.41
CA GLU A 35 7.51 7.17 -0.44
C GLU A 35 6.43 6.34 -1.13
N HIS A 36 6.58 6.13 -2.44
CA HIS A 36 5.72 5.25 -3.23
C HIS A 36 6.56 4.10 -3.74
N ILE A 37 6.28 2.91 -3.22
CA ILE A 37 7.05 1.71 -3.46
C ILE A 37 6.18 0.75 -4.27
N GLU A 38 6.55 0.52 -5.53
CA GLU A 38 5.96 -0.55 -6.33
C GLU A 38 6.81 -1.80 -6.19
N ILE A 39 6.22 -2.88 -5.69
CA ILE A 39 6.91 -4.13 -5.41
C ILE A 39 6.33 -5.22 -6.30
N ARG A 40 7.21 -5.86 -7.06
CA ARG A 40 6.92 -7.12 -7.75
C ARG A 40 7.50 -8.24 -6.91
N ALA A 41 6.64 -9.03 -6.31
CA ALA A 41 7.00 -10.15 -5.44
C ALA A 41 7.61 -11.30 -6.25
N GLU A 42 8.87 -11.12 -6.63
CA GLU A 42 9.70 -12.14 -7.27
C GLU A 42 10.25 -13.11 -6.21
N GLN A 43 10.53 -12.60 -5.01
CA GLN A 43 11.04 -13.41 -3.90
C GLN A 43 9.92 -13.95 -3.01
N TYR A 44 10.20 -15.10 -2.37
CA TYR A 44 9.26 -15.77 -1.47
C TYR A 44 8.77 -14.91 -0.28
N PRO A 45 9.61 -14.08 0.37
CA PRO A 45 9.17 -13.23 1.48
C PRO A 45 8.07 -12.23 1.10
N GLU A 46 8.15 -11.64 -0.10
CA GLU A 46 7.18 -10.66 -0.58
C GLU A 46 5.84 -11.33 -0.89
N LYS A 47 5.87 -12.53 -1.49
CA LYS A 47 4.68 -13.36 -1.71
C LYS A 47 4.00 -13.72 -0.40
N LEU A 48 4.78 -14.04 0.63
CA LEU A 48 4.26 -14.32 1.97
C LEU A 48 3.60 -13.07 2.57
N LYS A 49 4.22 -11.89 2.42
CA LYS A 49 3.64 -10.60 2.86
C LYS A 49 2.28 -10.37 2.19
N ILE A 50 2.17 -10.47 0.87
CA ILE A 50 0.89 -10.31 0.15
C ILE A 50 -0.17 -11.28 0.67
N LYS A 51 0.20 -12.55 0.88
CA LYS A 51 -0.72 -13.57 1.37
C LYS A 51 -1.22 -13.25 2.79
N ASP A 52 -0.33 -12.83 3.67
CA ASP A 52 -0.65 -12.42 5.04
C ASP A 52 -1.61 -11.21 5.05
N MET A 53 -1.34 -10.22 4.18
CA MET A 53 -2.18 -9.03 4.03
C MET A 53 -3.56 -9.35 3.46
N LEU A 54 -3.65 -10.23 2.46
CA LEU A 54 -4.93 -10.70 1.90
C LEU A 54 -5.73 -11.56 2.87
N ALA A 55 -5.04 -12.32 3.73
CA ALA A 55 -5.70 -13.11 4.75
C ALA A 55 -6.22 -12.22 5.89
N ASN A 56 -5.49 -11.14 6.21
CA ASN A 56 -5.80 -10.18 7.27
C ASN A 56 -6.23 -10.87 8.58
N GLU A 57 -5.60 -12.00 8.92
CA GLU A 57 -6.11 -12.93 9.96
C GLU A 57 -6.24 -12.26 11.34
N ASN A 58 -5.44 -11.22 11.59
CA ASN A 58 -5.45 -10.48 12.85
C ASN A 58 -6.23 -9.15 12.79
N GLY A 59 -6.84 -8.80 11.65
CA GLY A 59 -7.59 -7.55 11.47
C GLY A 59 -6.74 -6.29 11.64
N TRP A 60 -5.43 -6.38 11.39
CA TRP A 60 -4.49 -5.26 11.53
C TRP A 60 -4.59 -4.25 10.39
N LEU A 61 -5.22 -4.64 9.29
CA LEU A 61 -5.44 -3.81 8.11
C LEU A 61 -6.92 -3.50 7.96
N GLU A 62 -7.21 -2.24 7.68
CA GLU A 62 -8.54 -1.80 7.28
C GLU A 62 -8.65 -1.95 5.76
N GLU A 63 -9.64 -2.72 5.29
CA GLU A 63 -9.98 -2.75 3.87
C GLU A 63 -10.55 -1.39 3.45
N VAL A 64 -9.99 -0.82 2.40
CA VAL A 64 -10.40 0.47 1.84
C VAL A 64 -10.78 0.30 0.38
N ASN A 65 -11.63 1.19 -0.12
CA ASN A 65 -11.96 1.21 -1.54
C ASN A 65 -10.81 1.79 -2.36
N GLU A 66 -10.74 1.38 -3.63
CA GLU A 66 -9.75 1.93 -4.58
C GLU A 66 -9.84 3.45 -4.68
N SER A 67 -11.06 4.02 -4.68
CA SER A 67 -11.26 5.47 -4.73
C SER A 67 -10.60 6.20 -3.55
N GLU A 68 -10.64 5.63 -2.35
CA GLU A 68 -10.02 6.21 -1.15
C GLU A 68 -8.50 6.23 -1.29
N PHE A 69 -7.93 5.13 -1.81
CA PHE A 69 -6.50 5.03 -2.07
C PHE A 69 -6.04 6.06 -3.12
N ILE A 70 -6.80 6.22 -4.20
CA ILE A 70 -6.49 7.21 -5.26
C ILE A 70 -6.56 8.64 -4.70
N ASN A 71 -7.63 8.96 -3.96
CA ASN A 71 -7.81 10.28 -3.34
C ASN A 71 -6.64 10.62 -2.42
N PHE A 72 -6.22 9.66 -1.58
CA PHE A 72 -5.07 9.82 -0.68
C PHE A 72 -3.76 10.04 -1.46
N LEU A 73 -3.50 9.23 -2.49
CA LEU A 73 -2.32 9.39 -3.32
C LEU A 73 -2.27 10.77 -4.01
N GLU A 74 -3.40 11.26 -4.51
CA GLU A 74 -3.50 12.59 -5.11
C GLU A 74 -3.29 13.71 -4.09
N GLU A 75 -3.87 13.59 -2.89
CA GLU A 75 -3.68 14.55 -1.81
C GLU A 75 -2.22 14.64 -1.37
N ILE A 76 -1.59 13.48 -1.23
CA ILE A 76 -0.17 13.38 -0.89
C ILE A 76 0.71 13.97 -1.99
N LYS A 77 0.44 13.65 -3.26
CA LYS A 77 1.18 14.21 -4.40
C LYS A 77 1.14 15.75 -4.45
N LYS A 78 0.04 16.35 -3.99
CA LYS A 78 -0.13 17.81 -3.91
C LYS A 78 0.55 18.42 -2.68
N SER A 79 0.46 17.75 -1.54
CA SER A 79 0.84 18.31 -0.23
C SER A 79 2.25 17.94 0.24
N HIS A 80 2.82 16.84 -0.26
CA HIS A 80 4.07 16.24 0.20
C HIS A 80 5.04 16.04 -0.96
N SER A 81 6.35 16.14 -0.67
CA SER A 81 7.37 15.85 -1.67
C SER A 81 7.65 14.35 -1.73
N LEU A 82 7.81 13.80 -2.95
CA LEU A 82 8.24 12.41 -3.13
C LEU A 82 9.63 12.23 -2.52
N LEU A 83 9.80 11.19 -1.71
CA LEU A 83 11.09 10.73 -1.23
C LEU A 83 11.81 10.12 -2.45
N GLY A 84 12.70 10.88 -3.07
CA GLY A 84 13.49 10.38 -4.19
C GLY A 84 14.37 9.24 -3.71
N SER A 85 14.20 8.04 -4.30
CA SER A 85 15.15 6.95 -4.15
C SER A 85 16.53 7.45 -4.60
N VAL A 86 17.46 7.47 -3.66
CA VAL A 86 18.88 7.78 -3.90
C VAL A 86 19.53 6.63 -4.66
#